data_AF-A0A6A5AMN7-F1
#
_entry.id   AF-A0A6A5AMN7-F1
#
_cell.length_a   1.000
_cell.length_b   1.000
_cell.length_c   1.000
_cell.angle_alpha   90.00
_cell.angle_beta   90.00
_cell.angle_gamma   90.00
#
_symmetry.space_group_name_H-M   'P 1'
#
loop_
_entity.id
_entity.type
_entity.pdbx_description
1 polymer ?
#
loop_
_entity_poly.entity_id
_entity_poly.type
_entity_poly.pdbx_seq_one_letter_code
_entity_poly.pdbx_strand_id
1 'polypeptide(L)'
;MMGFTLSHVELALRQIGANDVEMAMEWLLEHPEVEFVAQSVDPNHVASAGSLPSSPVPTYTALRATLASIPLAIVSASTDEYVTRAVADLLVLQASQADEDRVRIVQSFDQYLNTTSSSCLESVAHVLALVVHGDCKSRAVLLTQASATVARLVQIVVNQSDSVHECVAPILLVLDALAVADDTTAATLDTATKQQLVDSCARLMRLALPSGVGHAVWQVAVRLTRDLELVDRFVAVDGVDACINTPSVFDGYKELTSAILAHVLEYPEVLQARMEEKIVQSMKKLSLRLGGGSVSSAQRILPRNLLSDLGVVAMRD
;
A
#
# COMPACT_ATOMS: atom_id res chain seq x y z
N MET A 1 19.61 26.80 -5.19
CA MET A 1 19.12 26.76 -6.59
C MET A 1 20.21 27.33 -7.47
N MET A 2 20.48 26.74 -8.64
CA MET A 2 21.28 27.42 -9.66
C MET A 2 20.53 28.71 -10.03
N GLY A 3 21.22 29.85 -9.93
CA GLY A 3 20.62 31.18 -10.03
C GLY A 3 20.44 31.63 -11.47
N PHE A 4 19.63 30.91 -12.26
CA PHE A 4 19.27 31.35 -13.61
C PHE A 4 18.35 32.58 -13.52
N THR A 5 18.63 33.61 -14.32
CA THR A 5 17.73 34.78 -14.40
C THR A 5 16.48 34.43 -15.21
N LEU A 6 15.35 35.04 -14.86
CA LEU A 6 14.07 34.83 -15.58
C LEU A 6 14.19 35.17 -17.07
N SER A 7 14.89 36.25 -17.40
CA SER A 7 15.17 36.66 -18.77
C SER A 7 15.91 35.60 -19.58
N HIS A 8 16.80 34.84 -18.93
CA HIS A 8 17.60 33.83 -19.60
C HIS A 8 16.83 32.53 -19.80
N VAL A 9 16.01 32.14 -18.82
CA VAL A 9 15.06 31.03 -18.97
C VAL A 9 14.06 31.31 -20.10
N GLU A 10 13.54 32.54 -20.21
CA GLU A 10 12.66 32.94 -21.31
C GLU A 10 13.35 32.83 -22.68
N LEU A 11 14.64 33.18 -22.75
CA LEU A 11 15.42 33.08 -23.98
C LEU A 11 15.62 31.61 -24.37
N ALA A 12 15.97 30.75 -23.41
CA ALA A 12 16.11 29.31 -23.62
C ALA A 12 14.82 28.70 -24.21
N LEU A 13 13.67 28.98 -23.58
CA LEU A 13 12.37 28.50 -24.05
C LEU A 13 12.01 29.01 -25.46
N ARG A 14 12.38 30.25 -25.79
CA ARG A 14 12.20 30.80 -27.14
C ARG A 14 13.08 30.13 -28.18
N GLN A 15 14.31 29.76 -27.82
CA GLN A 15 15.23 29.08 -28.75
C GLN A 15 14.85 27.63 -29.00
N ILE A 16 14.39 26.94 -27.96
CA ILE A 16 13.90 25.56 -28.06
C ILE A 16 12.55 25.53 -28.79
N GLY A 17 11.75 26.59 -28.64
CA GLY A 17 10.41 26.69 -29.22
C GLY A 17 9.38 25.80 -28.52
N ALA A 18 9.72 25.22 -27.36
CA ALA A 18 8.85 24.36 -26.56
C ALA A 18 8.95 24.73 -25.08
N ASN A 19 7.87 24.48 -24.33
CA ASN A 19 7.84 24.63 -22.88
C ASN A 19 8.33 23.36 -22.19
N ASP A 20 9.58 22.98 -22.47
CA ASP A 20 10.23 21.76 -21.97
C ASP A 20 11.38 22.12 -21.01
N VAL A 21 11.28 21.67 -19.77
CA VAL A 21 12.22 22.01 -18.70
C VAL A 21 13.58 21.34 -18.92
N GLU A 22 13.62 20.10 -19.39
CA GLU A 22 14.88 19.38 -19.58
C GLU A 22 15.68 20.01 -20.72
N MET A 23 15.02 20.24 -21.86
CA MET A 23 15.64 20.92 -22.99
C MET A 23 16.07 22.36 -22.61
N ALA A 24 15.24 23.07 -21.84
CA ALA A 24 15.58 24.42 -21.37
C ALA A 24 16.79 24.40 -20.46
N MET A 25 16.89 23.42 -19.58
CA MET A 25 18.04 23.25 -18.69
C MET A 25 19.30 22.88 -19.47
N GLU A 26 19.22 21.96 -20.43
CA GLU A 26 20.35 21.60 -21.30
C GLU A 26 20.85 22.83 -22.07
N TRP A 27 19.95 23.60 -22.68
CA TRP A 27 20.31 24.83 -23.38
C TRP A 27 20.96 25.87 -22.47
N LEU A 28 20.42 26.06 -21.26
CA LEU A 28 20.97 27.00 -20.26
C LEU A 28 22.37 26.60 -19.78
N LEU A 29 22.65 25.30 -19.72
CA LEU A 29 23.97 24.78 -19.36
C LEU A 29 24.98 24.98 -20.50
N GLU A 30 24.54 24.86 -21.76
CA GLU A 30 25.38 25.13 -22.94
C GLU A 30 25.62 26.63 -23.18
N HIS A 31 24.75 27.50 -22.67
CA HIS A 31 24.81 28.95 -22.87
C HIS A 31 24.82 29.70 -21.52
N PRO A 32 25.90 29.64 -20.72
CA PRO A 32 25.95 30.32 -19.42
C PRO A 32 25.88 31.84 -19.54
N GLU A 33 25.24 32.50 -18.57
CA GLU A 33 25.09 33.97 -18.55
C GLU A 33 26.47 34.65 -18.49
N VAL A 34 26.65 35.67 -19.32
CA VAL A 34 27.92 36.42 -19.42
C VAL A 34 28.32 37.06 -18.08
N GLU A 35 27.35 37.45 -17.23
CA GLU A 35 27.60 37.97 -15.88
C GLU A 35 28.24 36.92 -14.94
N PHE A 36 27.90 35.64 -15.11
CA PHE A 36 28.45 34.53 -14.33
C PHE A 36 29.85 34.14 -14.83
N VAL A 37 30.07 34.19 -16.15
CA VAL A 37 31.38 33.95 -16.76
C VAL A 37 32.36 35.04 -16.34
N ALA A 38 31.96 36.33 -16.32
CA ALA A 38 32.80 37.44 -15.91
C ALA A 38 33.24 37.38 -14.43
N GLN A 39 32.36 36.92 -13.52
CA GLN A 39 32.69 36.78 -12.08
C GLN A 39 33.64 35.61 -11.78
N SER A 40 33.74 34.61 -12.66
CA SER A 40 34.61 33.44 -12.48
C SER A 40 36.08 33.66 -12.88
N VAL A 41 36.40 34.80 -13.52
CA VAL A 41 37.71 35.05 -14.14
C VAL A 41 38.59 36.04 -13.35
N ASP A 42 38.07 36.69 -12.30
CA ASP A 42 38.85 37.61 -11.46
C ASP A 42 39.40 36.95 -10.16
N PRO A 43 40.69 36.59 -10.08
CA PRO A 43 41.27 35.92 -8.91
C PRO A 43 41.43 36.80 -7.66
N ASN A 44 40.97 38.06 -7.67
CA ASN A 44 41.17 39.02 -6.57
C ASN A 44 39.88 39.59 -5.94
N HIS A 45 38.70 39.19 -6.39
CA HIS A 45 37.46 39.56 -5.70
C HIS A 45 37.00 38.44 -4.77
N VAL A 46 37.49 38.49 -3.53
CA VAL A 46 36.87 37.77 -2.41
C VAL A 46 35.41 38.20 -2.34
N ALA A 47 34.53 37.25 -2.65
CA ALA A 47 33.10 37.43 -2.79
C ALA A 47 32.49 38.12 -1.56
N SER A 48 32.09 39.38 -1.74
CA SER A 48 30.83 39.81 -1.11
C SER A 48 29.75 39.02 -1.82
N ALA A 49 29.31 37.93 -1.19
CA ALA A 49 28.11 37.22 -1.57
C ALA A 49 26.93 38.21 -1.45
N GLY A 50 26.70 38.97 -2.53
CA GLY A 50 25.46 39.69 -2.72
C GLY A 50 24.35 38.68 -2.57
N SER A 51 23.52 38.88 -1.57
CA SER A 51 22.35 38.06 -1.26
C SER A 51 21.48 37.93 -2.51
N LEU A 52 21.62 36.83 -3.25
CA LEU A 52 20.65 36.48 -4.28
C LEU A 52 19.29 36.30 -3.58
N PRO A 53 18.20 36.79 -4.18
CA PRO A 53 16.86 36.61 -3.62
C PRO A 53 16.56 35.11 -3.58
N SER A 54 16.74 34.51 -2.41
CA SER A 54 16.38 33.13 -2.08
C SER A 54 14.86 32.93 -1.94
N SER A 55 14.07 33.89 -2.44
CA SER A 55 12.62 33.83 -2.37
C SER A 55 12.11 32.92 -3.48
N PRO A 56 11.29 31.91 -3.16
CA PRO A 56 10.63 31.14 -4.20
C PRO A 56 9.75 32.07 -5.05
N VAL A 57 9.71 31.85 -6.37
CA VAL A 57 8.95 32.68 -7.30
C VAL A 57 7.47 32.64 -6.91
N PRO A 58 6.82 33.78 -6.57
CA PRO A 58 5.46 33.80 -6.02
C PRO A 58 4.44 33.04 -6.88
N THR A 59 4.56 33.14 -8.21
CA THR A 59 3.71 32.44 -9.17
C THR A 59 3.90 30.92 -9.12
N TYR A 60 5.14 30.44 -9.01
CA TYR A 60 5.44 29.02 -8.89
C TYR A 60 4.91 28.46 -7.56
N THR A 61 5.08 29.19 -6.47
CA THR A 61 4.52 28.77 -5.16
C THR A 61 3.01 28.75 -5.15
N ALA A 62 2.37 29.74 -5.78
CA ALA A 62 0.92 29.78 -5.90
C ALA A 62 0.40 28.61 -6.75
N LEU A 63 1.02 28.35 -7.91
CA LEU A 63 0.68 27.22 -8.76
C LEU A 63 0.86 25.88 -8.04
N ARG A 64 2.00 25.69 -7.36
CA ARG A 64 2.30 24.47 -6.59
C ARG A 64 1.27 24.25 -5.46
N ALA A 65 0.82 25.31 -4.79
CA ALA A 65 -0.26 25.22 -3.81
C ALA A 65 -1.62 24.87 -4.44
N THR A 66 -1.93 25.41 -5.63
CA THR A 66 -3.17 25.07 -6.34
C THR A 66 -3.18 23.64 -6.88
N LEU A 67 -2.02 23.10 -7.28
CA LEU A 67 -1.88 21.73 -7.76
C LEU A 67 -2.13 20.66 -6.68
N ALA A 68 -2.13 21.03 -5.40
CA ALA A 68 -2.49 20.11 -4.31
C ALA A 68 -4.00 20.08 -4.02
N SER A 69 -4.71 21.21 -4.16
CA SER A 69 -6.09 21.36 -3.72
C SER A 69 -7.13 21.37 -4.85
N ILE A 70 -6.82 22.01 -5.99
CA ILE A 70 -7.74 22.13 -7.13
C ILE A 70 -8.06 20.76 -7.76
N PRO A 71 -7.09 19.83 -7.93
CA PRO A 71 -7.39 18.56 -8.57
C PRO A 71 -8.45 17.73 -7.83
N LEU A 72 -8.52 17.82 -6.49
CA LEU A 72 -9.54 17.12 -5.71
C LEU A 72 -10.95 17.70 -5.94
N ALA A 73 -11.07 19.02 -6.09
CA ALA A 73 -12.33 19.65 -6.44
C ALA A 73 -12.79 19.23 -7.86
N ILE A 74 -11.86 19.11 -8.82
CA ILE A 74 -12.18 18.63 -10.18
C ILE A 74 -12.69 17.18 -10.14
N VAL A 75 -12.02 16.29 -9.40
CA VAL A 75 -12.42 14.89 -9.27
C VAL A 75 -13.73 14.73 -8.49
N SER A 76 -14.02 15.62 -7.55
CA SER A 76 -15.33 15.60 -6.86
C SER A 76 -16.50 15.94 -7.78
N ALA A 77 -16.25 16.69 -8.85
CA ALA A 77 -17.24 17.15 -9.82
C ALA A 77 -17.32 16.25 -11.06
N SER A 78 -16.36 15.34 -11.25
CA SER A 78 -16.28 14.44 -12.40
C SER A 78 -16.24 12.99 -11.96
N THR A 79 -17.06 12.13 -12.57
CA THR A 79 -17.04 10.68 -12.36
C THR A 79 -16.20 9.96 -13.42
N ASP A 80 -15.40 10.68 -14.21
CA ASP A 80 -14.60 10.10 -15.28
C ASP A 80 -13.33 9.44 -14.72
N GLU A 81 -13.16 8.15 -15.01
CA GLU A 81 -12.01 7.36 -14.62
C GLU A 81 -10.70 7.92 -15.22
N TYR A 82 -10.75 8.44 -16.45
CA TYR A 82 -9.58 9.05 -17.09
C TYR A 82 -9.12 10.29 -16.32
N VAL A 83 -10.06 11.14 -15.89
CA VAL A 83 -9.75 12.32 -15.08
C VAL A 83 -9.17 11.92 -13.73
N THR A 84 -9.76 10.91 -13.09
CA THR A 84 -9.30 10.38 -11.80
C THR A 84 -7.86 9.87 -11.90
N ARG A 85 -7.53 9.12 -12.96
CA ARG A 85 -6.18 8.60 -13.18
C ARG A 85 -5.17 9.71 -13.52
N ALA A 86 -5.51 10.63 -14.44
CA ALA A 86 -4.64 11.74 -14.80
C ALA A 86 -4.32 12.64 -13.60
N VAL A 87 -5.31 12.88 -12.73
CA VAL A 87 -5.11 13.62 -11.48
C VAL A 87 -4.21 12.86 -10.51
N ALA A 88 -4.41 11.56 -10.35
CA ALA A 88 -3.54 10.74 -9.51
C ALA A 88 -2.09 10.75 -10.01
N ASP A 89 -1.84 10.57 -11.31
CA ASP A 89 -0.51 10.58 -11.90
C ASP A 89 0.20 11.92 -11.67
N LEU A 90 -0.53 13.03 -11.82
CA LEU A 90 -0.02 14.37 -11.51
C LEU A 90 0.35 14.50 -10.03
N LEU A 91 -0.51 14.06 -9.11
CA LEU A 91 -0.26 14.14 -7.67
C LEU A 91 0.90 13.24 -7.24
N VAL A 92 1.04 12.04 -7.81
CA VAL A 92 2.19 11.16 -7.57
C VAL A 92 3.47 11.82 -8.06
N LEU A 93 3.45 12.41 -9.26
CA LEU A 93 4.60 13.15 -9.79
C LEU A 93 4.98 14.29 -8.84
N GLN A 94 4.02 15.10 -8.36
CA GLN A 94 4.31 16.18 -7.40
C GLN A 94 4.84 15.66 -6.06
N ALA A 95 4.24 14.60 -5.51
CA ALA A 95 4.68 13.97 -4.26
C ALA A 95 6.13 13.45 -4.37
N SER A 96 6.56 13.04 -5.56
CA SER A 96 7.93 12.57 -5.81
C SER A 96 8.98 13.69 -5.78
N GLN A 97 8.60 14.95 -6.04
CA GLN A 97 9.53 16.07 -6.18
C GLN A 97 10.09 16.58 -4.84
N ALA A 98 9.28 16.62 -3.78
CA ALA A 98 9.69 17.12 -2.48
C ALA A 98 8.85 16.58 -1.32
N ASP A 99 9.48 16.43 -0.15
CA ASP A 99 8.77 16.01 1.08
C ASP A 99 7.68 16.98 1.50
N GLU A 100 7.89 18.28 1.31
CA GLU A 100 6.86 19.28 1.62
C GLU A 100 5.62 19.14 0.73
N ASP A 101 5.76 18.66 -0.51
CA ASP A 101 4.62 18.47 -1.39
C ASP A 101 3.79 17.27 -0.97
N ARG A 102 4.43 16.18 -0.54
CA ARG A 102 3.71 15.04 0.06
C ARG A 102 2.83 15.53 1.21
N VAL A 103 3.40 16.33 2.11
CA VAL A 103 2.69 16.90 3.26
C VAL A 103 1.49 17.73 2.82
N ARG A 104 1.66 18.64 1.85
CA ARG A 104 0.57 19.48 1.34
C ARG A 104 -0.54 18.67 0.66
N ILE A 105 -0.16 17.66 -0.13
CA ILE A 105 -1.10 16.77 -0.81
C ILE A 105 -1.91 16.00 0.24
N VAL A 106 -1.25 15.39 1.22
CA VAL A 106 -1.91 14.66 2.32
C VAL A 106 -2.82 15.59 3.13
N GLN A 107 -2.39 16.80 3.46
CA GLN A 107 -3.23 17.79 4.15
C GLN A 107 -4.47 18.19 3.33
N SER A 108 -4.32 18.29 2.00
CA SER A 108 -5.44 18.57 1.10
C SER A 108 -6.47 17.43 1.11
N PHE A 109 -6.00 16.18 1.08
CA PHE A 109 -6.88 15.01 1.25
C PHE A 109 -7.55 14.99 2.62
N ASP A 110 -6.81 15.30 3.69
CA ASP A 110 -7.35 15.31 5.06
C ASP A 110 -8.46 16.35 5.21
N GLN A 111 -8.24 17.56 4.72
CA GLN A 111 -9.25 18.61 4.70
C GLN A 111 -10.47 18.20 3.86
N TYR A 112 -10.25 17.64 2.66
CA TYR A 112 -11.31 17.32 1.74
C TYR A 112 -12.16 16.14 2.25
N LEU A 113 -11.54 15.03 2.61
CA LEU A 113 -12.24 13.82 3.06
C LEU A 113 -13.01 14.05 4.36
N ASN A 114 -12.52 14.90 5.26
CA ASN A 114 -13.24 15.20 6.51
C ASN A 114 -14.43 16.16 6.33
N THR A 115 -14.48 16.94 5.25
CA THR A 115 -15.55 17.94 5.00
C THR A 115 -16.56 17.52 3.93
N THR A 116 -16.22 16.53 3.10
CA THR A 116 -17.01 16.16 1.93
C THR A 116 -18.19 15.23 2.24
N SER A 117 -19.28 15.40 1.50
CA SER A 117 -20.47 14.54 1.52
C SER A 117 -20.18 13.12 0.99
N SER A 118 -21.06 12.16 1.30
CA SER A 118 -20.87 10.74 0.92
C SER A 118 -20.76 10.48 -0.58
N SER A 119 -21.32 11.34 -1.44
CA SER A 119 -21.41 11.16 -2.89
C SER A 119 -20.08 11.32 -3.64
N CYS A 120 -19.16 12.16 -3.14
CA CYS A 120 -17.87 12.42 -3.79
C CYS A 120 -16.73 11.63 -3.13
N LEU A 121 -17.05 10.83 -2.12
CA LEU A 121 -16.06 10.11 -1.32
C LEU A 121 -15.39 9.01 -2.13
N GLU A 122 -16.14 8.36 -3.02
CA GLU A 122 -15.61 7.30 -3.87
C GLU A 122 -14.48 7.77 -4.78
N SER A 123 -14.71 8.81 -5.59
CA SER A 123 -13.71 9.29 -6.55
C SER A 123 -12.47 9.84 -5.85
N VAL A 124 -12.65 10.61 -4.76
CA VAL A 124 -11.54 11.15 -3.99
C VAL A 124 -10.77 10.07 -3.25
N ALA A 125 -11.45 9.08 -2.65
CA ALA A 125 -10.79 7.93 -2.04
C ALA A 125 -10.03 7.11 -3.09
N HIS A 126 -10.53 7.04 -4.33
CA HIS A 126 -9.83 6.35 -5.42
C HIS A 126 -8.54 7.08 -5.82
N VAL A 127 -8.56 8.41 -5.95
CA VAL A 127 -7.32 9.18 -6.17
C VAL A 127 -6.36 8.98 -5.01
N LEU A 128 -6.83 9.04 -3.76
CA LEU A 128 -5.98 8.80 -2.60
C LEU A 128 -5.35 7.41 -2.66
N ALA A 129 -6.12 6.37 -3.02
CA ALA A 129 -5.60 5.02 -3.21
C ALA A 129 -4.47 5.00 -4.25
N LEU A 130 -4.69 5.59 -5.42
CA LEU A 130 -3.65 5.65 -6.46
C LEU A 130 -2.40 6.39 -6.00
N VAL A 131 -2.55 7.51 -5.26
CA VAL A 131 -1.42 8.29 -4.73
C VAL A 131 -0.61 7.49 -3.72
N VAL A 132 -1.26 6.83 -2.75
CA VAL A 132 -0.53 6.05 -1.74
C VAL A 132 0.06 4.76 -2.30
N HIS A 133 -0.53 4.19 -3.35
CA HIS A 133 0.08 3.07 -4.07
C HIS A 133 1.29 3.52 -4.90
N GLY A 134 1.22 4.71 -5.51
CA GLY A 134 2.30 5.27 -6.34
C GLY A 134 3.49 5.87 -5.59
N ASP A 135 3.29 6.42 -4.38
CA ASP A 135 4.37 6.96 -3.54
C ASP A 135 4.32 6.38 -2.12
N CYS A 136 5.26 5.48 -1.81
CA CYS A 136 5.29 4.82 -0.50
C CYS A 136 5.54 5.79 0.67
N LYS A 137 6.32 6.85 0.45
CA LYS A 137 6.61 7.86 1.48
C LYS A 137 5.36 8.65 1.87
N SER A 138 4.42 8.87 0.94
CA SER A 138 3.12 9.48 1.23
C SER A 138 2.29 8.66 2.22
N ARG A 139 2.48 7.33 2.31
CA ARG A 139 1.82 6.47 3.31
C ARG A 139 2.21 6.86 4.73
N ALA A 140 3.51 7.05 4.98
CA ALA A 140 4.02 7.44 6.28
C ALA A 140 3.52 8.83 6.69
N VAL A 141 3.45 9.77 5.73
CA VAL A 141 2.87 11.10 5.96
C VAL A 141 1.38 10.99 6.31
N LEU A 142 0.62 10.17 5.58
CA LEU A 142 -0.81 9.94 5.85
C LEU A 142 -1.05 9.36 7.24
N LEU A 143 -0.25 8.37 7.66
CA LEU A 143 -0.35 7.74 8.98
C LEU A 143 0.01 8.69 10.14
N THR A 144 0.98 9.58 9.93
CA THR A 144 1.50 10.46 10.99
C THR A 144 0.74 11.77 11.10
N GLN A 145 0.36 12.38 9.97
CA GLN A 145 -0.20 13.74 9.92
C GLN A 145 -1.71 13.77 9.71
N ALA A 146 -2.31 12.70 9.17
CA ALA A 146 -3.72 12.63 8.83
C ALA A 146 -4.39 11.38 9.45
N SER A 147 -4.04 11.10 10.70
CA SER A 147 -4.58 9.97 11.47
C SER A 147 -6.10 10.04 11.63
N ALA A 148 -6.68 11.25 11.68
CA ALA A 148 -8.12 11.45 11.71
C ALA A 148 -8.81 10.95 10.43
N THR A 149 -8.22 11.22 9.26
CA THR A 149 -8.72 10.69 7.99
C THR A 149 -8.63 9.17 7.96
N VAL A 150 -7.49 8.59 8.35
CA VAL A 150 -7.34 7.12 8.42
C VAL A 150 -8.40 6.51 9.34
N ALA A 151 -8.60 7.06 10.54
CA ALA A 151 -9.64 6.61 11.46
C ALA A 151 -11.04 6.70 10.85
N ARG A 152 -11.37 7.81 10.17
CA ARG A 152 -12.66 7.98 9.48
C ARG A 152 -12.85 6.93 8.39
N LEU A 153 -11.82 6.67 7.58
CA LEU A 153 -11.85 5.65 6.52
C LEU A 153 -12.11 4.25 7.09
N VAL A 154 -11.43 3.88 8.18
CA VAL A 154 -11.68 2.62 8.90
C VAL A 154 -13.11 2.55 9.40
N GLN A 155 -13.62 3.62 10.02
CA GLN A 155 -15.00 3.65 10.52
C GLN A 155 -16.04 3.50 9.40
N ILE A 156 -15.80 4.06 8.22
CA ILE A 156 -16.70 3.86 7.07
C ILE A 156 -16.79 2.38 6.72
N VAL A 157 -15.66 1.66 6.68
CA VAL A 157 -15.63 0.21 6.38
C VAL A 157 -16.28 -0.59 7.52
N VAL A 158 -15.95 -0.28 8.77
CA VAL A 158 -16.49 -0.99 9.95
C VAL A 158 -18.01 -0.86 10.02
N ASN A 159 -18.56 0.31 9.71
CA ASN A 159 -19.99 0.59 9.79
C ASN A 159 -20.81 0.06 8.61
N GLN A 160 -20.18 -0.62 7.64
CA GLN A 160 -20.93 -1.24 6.54
C GLN A 160 -21.84 -2.36 7.04
N SER A 161 -23.08 -2.34 6.57
CA SER A 161 -24.13 -3.32 6.82
C SER A 161 -24.57 -3.99 5.52
N ASP A 162 -25.77 -4.56 5.48
CA ASP A 162 -26.28 -5.41 4.38
C ASP A 162 -26.16 -4.80 2.97
N SER A 163 -26.26 -3.47 2.84
CA SER A 163 -26.02 -2.74 1.58
C SER A 163 -24.67 -2.03 1.63
N VAL A 164 -23.67 -2.61 0.96
CA VAL A 164 -22.31 -2.05 0.96
C VAL A 164 -22.19 -0.96 -0.10
N HIS A 165 -21.69 0.22 0.31
CA HIS A 165 -21.48 1.36 -0.60
C HIS A 165 -20.29 1.15 -1.54
N GLU A 166 -20.38 1.70 -2.76
CA GLU A 166 -19.32 1.61 -3.79
C GLU A 166 -18.00 2.26 -3.33
N CYS A 167 -18.08 3.30 -2.49
CA CYS A 167 -16.92 3.95 -1.89
C CYS A 167 -16.06 3.03 -1.01
N VAL A 168 -16.58 1.87 -0.58
CA VAL A 168 -15.85 0.94 0.28
C VAL A 168 -14.66 0.32 -0.47
N ALA A 169 -14.80 0.04 -1.76
CA ALA A 169 -13.71 -0.55 -2.55
C ALA A 169 -12.44 0.34 -2.58
N PRO A 170 -12.50 1.62 -3.00
CA PRO A 170 -11.32 2.48 -2.99
C PRO A 170 -10.79 2.75 -1.58
N ILE A 171 -11.65 2.82 -0.55
CA ILE A 171 -11.20 2.96 0.83
C ILE A 171 -10.40 1.73 1.27
N LEU A 172 -10.88 0.52 0.96
CA LEU A 172 -10.15 -0.71 1.24
C LEU A 172 -8.80 -0.73 0.53
N LEU A 173 -8.70 -0.19 -0.69
CA LEU A 173 -7.40 -0.06 -1.40
C LEU A 173 -6.44 0.92 -0.71
N VAL A 174 -6.93 2.01 -0.13
CA VAL A 174 -6.11 2.91 0.72
C VAL A 174 -5.60 2.12 1.93
N LEU A 175 -6.50 1.45 2.66
CA LEU A 175 -6.15 0.70 3.88
C LEU A 175 -5.22 -0.48 3.57
N ASP A 176 -5.37 -1.11 2.41
CA ASP A 176 -4.47 -2.14 1.89
C ASP A 176 -3.03 -1.61 1.77
N ALA A 177 -2.85 -0.41 1.20
CA ALA A 177 -1.53 0.22 1.07
C ALA A 177 -0.92 0.55 2.44
N LEU A 178 -1.75 1.00 3.39
CA LEU A 178 -1.30 1.39 4.73
C LEU A 178 -1.02 0.20 5.66
N ALA A 179 -1.58 -0.97 5.36
CA ALA A 179 -1.29 -2.20 6.08
C ALA A 179 0.10 -2.77 5.75
N VAL A 180 0.74 -2.33 4.66
CA VAL A 180 2.08 -2.78 4.25
C VAL A 180 3.15 -2.13 5.12
N ALA A 181 3.94 -2.96 5.82
CA ALA A 181 5.22 -2.54 6.37
C ALA A 181 6.22 -2.27 5.25
N ASP A 182 6.62 -1.01 5.12
CA ASP A 182 7.72 -0.62 4.24
C ASP A 182 9.00 -0.53 5.08
N ASP A 183 10.04 -1.26 4.65
CA ASP A 183 11.36 -1.29 5.28
C ASP A 183 11.98 0.11 5.41
N THR A 184 11.54 1.07 4.60
CA THR A 184 12.09 2.43 4.57
C THR A 184 11.46 3.41 5.56
N THR A 185 10.20 3.18 5.97
CA THR A 185 9.47 4.14 6.83
C THR A 185 8.94 3.53 8.11
N ALA A 186 8.87 2.19 8.22
CA ALA A 186 8.33 1.41 9.34
C ALA A 186 6.89 1.78 9.80
N ALA A 187 6.29 2.82 9.21
CA ALA A 187 4.96 3.30 9.55
C ALA A 187 3.91 2.40 8.90
N THR A 188 3.11 1.74 9.73
CA THR A 188 1.96 0.92 9.31
C THR A 188 0.77 1.18 10.20
N LEU A 189 -0.40 0.67 9.79
CA LEU A 189 -1.55 0.59 10.69
C LEU A 189 -1.17 -0.15 11.98
N ASP A 190 -1.64 0.40 13.10
CA ASP A 190 -1.48 -0.23 14.42
C ASP A 190 -2.26 -1.56 14.50
N THR A 191 -1.84 -2.42 15.42
CA THR A 191 -2.41 -3.77 15.56
C THR A 191 -3.92 -3.74 15.83
N ALA A 192 -4.41 -2.76 16.60
CA ALA A 192 -5.84 -2.66 16.88
C ALA A 192 -6.66 -2.35 15.62
N THR A 193 -6.20 -1.39 14.80
CA THR A 193 -6.83 -1.10 13.50
C THR A 193 -6.77 -2.31 12.56
N LYS A 194 -5.63 -3.01 12.49
CA LYS A 194 -5.52 -4.23 11.68
C LYS A 194 -6.52 -5.31 12.11
N GLN A 195 -6.69 -5.54 13.42
CA GLN A 195 -7.70 -6.46 13.95
C GLN A 195 -9.14 -6.04 13.60
N GLN A 196 -9.46 -4.73 13.68
CA GLN A 196 -10.77 -4.22 13.26
C GLN A 196 -11.04 -4.46 11.76
N LEU A 197 -10.00 -4.37 10.92
CA LEU A 197 -10.10 -4.67 9.50
C LEU A 197 -10.29 -6.16 9.25
N VAL A 198 -9.59 -7.04 9.98
CA VAL A 198 -9.82 -8.50 9.93
C VAL A 198 -11.29 -8.83 10.24
N ASP A 199 -11.81 -8.28 11.34
CA ASP A 199 -13.20 -8.49 11.76
C ASP A 199 -14.18 -7.99 10.68
N SER A 200 -13.89 -6.83 10.09
CA SER A 200 -14.73 -6.23 9.05
C SER A 200 -14.68 -7.03 7.75
N CYS A 201 -13.51 -7.48 7.31
CA CYS A 201 -13.35 -8.35 6.14
C CYS A 201 -14.17 -9.64 6.31
N ALA A 202 -13.98 -10.37 7.41
CA ALA A 202 -14.72 -11.62 7.67
C ALA A 202 -16.24 -11.41 7.67
N ARG A 203 -16.71 -10.27 8.19
CA ARG A 203 -18.13 -9.90 8.17
C ARG A 203 -18.63 -9.60 6.76
N LEU A 204 -17.90 -8.76 6.02
CA LEU A 204 -18.25 -8.35 4.65
C LEU A 204 -18.25 -9.53 3.69
N MET A 205 -17.34 -10.49 3.86
CA MET A 205 -17.31 -11.74 3.07
C MET A 205 -18.65 -12.50 3.11
N ARG A 206 -19.41 -12.42 4.21
CA ARG A 206 -20.71 -13.11 4.32
C ARG A 206 -21.85 -12.41 3.57
N LEU A 207 -21.62 -11.20 3.08
CA LEU A 207 -22.62 -10.40 2.38
C LEU A 207 -22.57 -10.66 0.87
N ALA A 208 -23.65 -10.31 0.18
CA ALA A 208 -23.64 -10.23 -1.28
C ALA A 208 -22.93 -8.94 -1.70
N LEU A 209 -21.64 -9.05 -2.04
CA LEU A 209 -20.81 -7.91 -2.40
C LEU A 209 -20.82 -7.63 -3.91
N PRO A 210 -20.80 -6.34 -4.33
CA PRO A 210 -20.41 -5.96 -5.68
C PRO A 210 -19.00 -6.49 -6.01
N SER A 211 -18.73 -6.80 -7.28
CA SER A 211 -17.46 -7.43 -7.70
C SER A 211 -16.22 -6.63 -7.28
N GLY A 212 -16.23 -5.30 -7.45
CA GLY A 212 -15.12 -4.44 -7.06
C GLY A 212 -14.87 -4.41 -5.55
N VAL A 213 -15.94 -4.42 -4.74
CA VAL A 213 -15.84 -4.48 -3.27
C VAL A 213 -15.36 -5.86 -2.83
N GLY A 214 -15.90 -6.93 -3.42
CA GLY A 214 -15.48 -8.31 -3.15
C GLY A 214 -13.99 -8.50 -3.40
N HIS A 215 -13.49 -8.06 -4.56
CA HIS A 215 -12.06 -8.13 -4.86
C HIS A 215 -11.22 -7.37 -3.82
N ALA A 216 -11.60 -6.14 -3.47
CA ALA A 216 -10.87 -5.35 -2.47
C ALA A 216 -10.89 -5.98 -1.07
N VAL A 217 -12.01 -6.56 -0.63
CA VAL A 217 -12.12 -7.26 0.66
C VAL A 217 -11.16 -8.46 0.72
N TRP A 218 -11.12 -9.27 -0.35
CA TRP A 218 -10.22 -10.43 -0.40
C TRP A 218 -8.75 -10.00 -0.50
N GLN A 219 -8.44 -8.95 -1.25
CA GLN A 219 -7.07 -8.43 -1.36
C GLN A 219 -6.54 -7.97 0.01
N VAL A 220 -7.33 -7.20 0.77
CA VAL A 220 -6.96 -6.76 2.12
C VAL A 220 -6.84 -7.97 3.06
N ALA A 221 -7.76 -8.93 2.98
CA ALA A 221 -7.70 -10.13 3.82
C ALA A 221 -6.46 -10.99 3.52
N VAL A 222 -6.08 -11.17 2.25
CA VAL A 222 -4.82 -11.81 1.86
C VAL A 222 -3.64 -11.08 2.52
N ARG A 223 -3.62 -9.75 2.51
CA ARG A 223 -2.52 -8.99 3.11
C ARG A 223 -2.46 -9.12 4.62
N LEU A 224 -3.59 -9.00 5.31
CA LEU A 224 -3.66 -9.08 6.77
C LEU A 224 -3.34 -10.49 7.28
N THR A 225 -3.77 -11.54 6.57
CA THR A 225 -3.51 -12.94 6.96
C THR A 225 -2.06 -13.39 6.74
N ARG A 226 -1.21 -12.58 6.11
CA ARG A 226 0.24 -12.85 6.08
C ARG A 226 0.91 -12.62 7.43
N ASP A 227 0.30 -11.80 8.29
CA ASP A 227 0.75 -11.58 9.64
C ASP A 227 0.20 -12.69 10.55
N LEU A 228 1.10 -13.46 11.17
CA LEU A 228 0.76 -14.64 11.97
C LEU A 228 -0.17 -14.27 13.14
N GLU A 229 0.01 -13.10 13.75
CA GLU A 229 -0.82 -12.67 14.88
C GLU A 229 -2.28 -12.39 14.48
N LEU A 230 -2.52 -12.06 13.21
CA LEU A 230 -3.85 -11.76 12.69
C LEU A 230 -4.60 -13.01 12.21
N VAL A 231 -3.88 -14.10 11.93
CA VAL A 231 -4.49 -15.38 11.54
C VAL A 231 -5.37 -15.93 12.65
N ASP A 232 -4.92 -15.89 13.91
CA ASP A 232 -5.72 -16.31 15.06
C ASP A 232 -7.04 -15.56 15.14
N ARG A 233 -6.98 -14.23 14.95
CA ARG A 233 -8.17 -13.40 14.96
C ARG A 233 -9.10 -13.75 13.80
N PHE A 234 -8.56 -13.93 12.60
CA PHE A 234 -9.34 -14.27 11.41
C PHE A 234 -10.07 -15.62 11.57
N VAL A 235 -9.41 -16.62 12.16
CA VAL A 235 -10.04 -17.92 12.48
C VAL A 235 -11.10 -17.75 13.57
N ALA A 236 -10.81 -16.99 14.63
CA ALA A 236 -11.73 -16.77 15.76
C ALA A 236 -13.04 -16.05 15.37
N VAL A 237 -13.02 -15.25 14.30
CA VAL A 237 -14.22 -14.58 13.77
C VAL A 237 -14.91 -15.34 12.64
N ASP A 238 -14.65 -16.64 12.49
CA ASP A 238 -15.17 -17.50 11.41
C ASP A 238 -14.87 -16.95 10.01
N GLY A 239 -13.69 -16.34 9.82
CA GLY A 239 -13.26 -15.78 8.54
C GLY A 239 -13.00 -16.85 7.47
N VAL A 240 -12.50 -18.02 7.88
CA VAL A 240 -12.27 -19.17 6.97
C VAL A 240 -13.59 -19.69 6.41
N ASP A 241 -14.59 -19.87 7.26
CA ASP A 241 -15.93 -20.32 6.85
C ASP A 241 -16.58 -19.29 5.92
N ALA A 242 -16.51 -18.01 6.29
CA ALA A 242 -16.99 -16.92 5.44
C ALA A 242 -16.33 -16.98 4.06
N CYS A 243 -15.00 -17.11 4.00
CA CYS A 243 -14.25 -17.14 2.75
C CYS A 243 -14.64 -18.31 1.83
N ILE A 244 -14.90 -19.52 2.38
CA ILE A 244 -15.22 -20.70 1.57
C ILE A 244 -16.67 -20.72 1.11
N ASN A 245 -17.60 -20.27 1.97
CA ASN A 245 -19.03 -20.38 1.74
C ASN A 245 -19.63 -19.15 1.03
N THR A 246 -18.81 -18.20 0.58
CA THR A 246 -19.30 -17.00 -0.12
C THR A 246 -19.73 -17.33 -1.56
N PRO A 247 -20.87 -16.83 -2.05
CA PRO A 247 -21.27 -16.94 -3.45
C PRO A 247 -20.50 -15.99 -4.41
N SER A 248 -19.35 -15.44 -4.03
CA SER A 248 -18.70 -14.34 -4.73
C SER A 248 -18.02 -14.79 -6.04
N VAL A 249 -18.44 -14.20 -7.16
CA VAL A 249 -18.00 -14.52 -8.53
C VAL A 249 -17.30 -13.32 -9.15
N PHE A 250 -16.18 -12.88 -8.57
CA PHE A 250 -15.30 -11.89 -9.19
C PHE A 250 -14.03 -12.56 -9.72
N ASP A 251 -13.39 -11.92 -10.70
CA ASP A 251 -12.16 -12.44 -11.31
C ASP A 251 -11.02 -12.47 -10.29
N GLY A 252 -10.33 -13.60 -10.15
CA GLY A 252 -9.28 -13.77 -9.14
C GLY A 252 -9.77 -14.30 -7.78
N TYR A 253 -11.07 -14.56 -7.60
CA TYR A 253 -11.62 -15.06 -6.33
C TYR A 253 -10.94 -16.34 -5.83
N LYS A 254 -10.71 -17.30 -6.73
CA LYS A 254 -10.13 -18.60 -6.37
C LYS A 254 -8.67 -18.45 -5.93
N GLU A 255 -7.93 -17.62 -6.64
CA GLU A 255 -6.53 -17.30 -6.38
C GLU A 255 -6.38 -16.64 -5.01
N LEU A 256 -7.16 -15.57 -4.73
CA LEU A 256 -7.12 -14.88 -3.44
C LEU A 256 -7.60 -15.78 -2.28
N THR A 257 -8.67 -16.55 -2.50
CA THR A 257 -9.17 -17.51 -1.49
C THR A 257 -8.13 -18.58 -1.20
N SER A 258 -7.50 -19.15 -2.22
CA SER A 258 -6.43 -20.14 -2.02
C SER A 258 -5.22 -19.56 -1.28
N ALA A 259 -4.87 -18.29 -1.50
CA ALA A 259 -3.81 -17.62 -0.77
C ALA A 259 -4.15 -17.43 0.72
N ILE A 260 -5.39 -17.00 1.03
CA ILE A 260 -5.87 -16.91 2.42
C ILE A 260 -5.80 -18.28 3.10
N LEU A 261 -6.31 -19.32 2.42
CA LEU A 261 -6.28 -20.69 2.97
C LEU A 261 -4.84 -21.20 3.15
N ALA A 262 -3.91 -20.88 2.23
CA ALA A 262 -2.51 -21.24 2.39
C ALA A 262 -1.92 -20.59 3.65
N HIS A 263 -2.13 -19.28 3.87
CA HIS A 263 -1.66 -18.61 5.09
C HIS A 263 -2.20 -19.24 6.37
N VAL A 264 -3.50 -19.60 6.38
CA VAL A 264 -4.13 -20.27 7.53
C VAL A 264 -3.61 -21.70 7.73
N LEU A 265 -3.30 -22.43 6.65
CA LEU A 265 -2.81 -23.80 6.73
C LEU A 265 -1.32 -23.92 7.05
N GLU A 266 -0.55 -22.91 6.66
CA GLU A 266 0.87 -22.73 7.01
C GLU A 266 1.05 -22.11 8.40
N TYR A 267 -0.05 -21.74 9.06
CA TYR A 267 -0.04 -21.21 10.42
C TYR A 267 0.64 -22.18 11.40
N PRO A 268 1.59 -21.72 12.24
CA PRO A 268 2.41 -22.61 13.08
C PRO A 268 1.62 -23.60 13.93
N GLU A 269 0.51 -23.20 14.56
CA GLU A 269 -0.30 -24.13 15.36
C GLU A 269 -0.99 -25.19 14.50
N VAL A 270 -1.52 -24.80 13.32
CA VAL A 270 -2.13 -25.73 12.37
C VAL A 270 -1.09 -26.67 11.78
N LEU A 271 0.09 -26.15 11.47
CA LEU A 271 1.22 -26.92 10.97
C LEU A 271 1.71 -27.91 12.02
N GLN A 272 1.83 -27.48 13.28
CA GLN A 272 2.16 -28.34 14.41
C GLN A 272 1.12 -29.46 14.57
N ALA A 273 -0.18 -29.14 14.62
CA ALA A 273 -1.24 -30.13 14.74
C ALA A 273 -1.22 -31.14 13.58
N ARG A 274 -0.98 -30.67 12.35
CA ARG A 274 -0.83 -31.55 11.17
C ARG A 274 0.41 -32.44 11.26
N MET A 275 1.53 -31.90 11.73
CA MET A 275 2.76 -32.67 11.95
C MET A 275 2.53 -33.75 13.01
N GLU A 276 1.92 -33.42 14.15
CA GLU A 276 1.57 -34.36 15.21
C GLU A 276 0.63 -35.46 14.72
N GLU A 277 -0.44 -35.11 14.00
CA GLU A 277 -1.36 -36.09 13.44
C GLU A 277 -0.64 -37.04 12.47
N LYS A 278 0.22 -36.51 11.59
CA LYS A 278 1.00 -37.30 10.64
C LYS A 278 2.00 -38.23 11.35
N ILE A 279 2.60 -37.79 12.45
CA ILE A 279 3.46 -38.63 13.31
C ILE A 279 2.63 -39.77 13.90
N VAL A 280 1.47 -39.47 14.51
CA VAL A 280 0.59 -40.47 15.12
C VAL A 280 0.08 -41.49 14.08
N GLN A 281 -0.32 -41.02 12.89
CA GLN A 281 -0.74 -41.90 11.80
C GLN A 281 0.41 -42.80 11.31
N SER A 282 1.64 -42.27 11.22
CA SER A 282 2.82 -43.05 10.86
C SER A 282 3.15 -44.10 11.92
N MET A 283 3.06 -43.75 13.20
CA MET A 283 3.21 -44.69 14.32
C MET A 283 2.14 -45.79 14.30
N LYS A 284 0.87 -45.45 14.03
CA LYS A 284 -0.22 -46.45 13.87
C LYS A 284 0.07 -47.41 12.71
N LYS A 285 0.50 -46.90 11.55
CA LYS A 285 0.89 -47.74 10.39
C LYS A 285 2.07 -48.66 10.72
N LEU A 286 3.07 -48.17 11.45
CA LEU A 286 4.20 -48.98 11.92
C LEU A 286 3.75 -50.05 12.92
N SER A 287 2.91 -49.69 13.90
CA SER A 287 2.35 -50.64 14.88
C SER A 287 1.51 -51.73 14.22
N LEU A 288 0.72 -51.41 13.18
CA LEU A 288 -0.06 -52.41 12.43
C LEU A 288 0.83 -53.36 11.64
N ARG A 289 1.94 -52.87 11.06
CA ARG A 289 2.94 -53.73 10.39
C ARG A 289 3.67 -54.65 11.38
N LEU A 290 3.92 -54.17 12.58
CA LEU A 290 4.64 -54.90 13.63
C LEU A 290 3.73 -55.84 14.45
N GLY A 291 2.42 -55.58 14.51
CA GLY A 291 1.45 -56.31 15.34
C GLY A 291 0.59 -57.35 14.60
N GLY A 292 0.74 -57.50 13.28
CA GLY A 292 -0.10 -58.37 12.45
C GLY A 292 0.47 -59.76 12.12
N GLY A 293 1.65 -60.10 12.62
CA GLY A 293 2.29 -61.39 12.35
C GLY A 293 2.88 -62.01 13.60
N SER A 294 2.29 -63.13 14.04
CA SER A 294 2.88 -64.18 14.88
C SER A 294 4.24 -63.87 15.52
N VAL A 295 4.22 -63.74 16.85
CA VAL A 295 5.32 -63.92 17.81
C VAL A 295 6.52 -64.69 17.23
N SER A 296 7.55 -63.97 16.77
CA SER A 296 8.95 -64.40 16.88
C SER A 296 9.89 -63.24 16.54
N SER A 297 10.81 -62.99 17.47
CA SER A 297 11.81 -61.92 17.50
C SER A 297 11.27 -60.54 17.89
N ALA A 298 11.77 -60.07 19.03
CA ALA A 298 11.67 -58.71 19.48
C ALA A 298 12.29 -57.76 18.43
N GLN A 299 11.48 -57.26 17.50
CA GLN A 299 11.82 -56.05 16.78
C GLN A 299 11.69 -54.88 17.76
N ARG A 300 12.73 -54.69 18.58
CA ARG A 300 12.99 -53.41 19.24
C ARG A 300 12.92 -52.34 18.16
N ILE A 301 12.09 -51.34 18.37
CA ILE A 301 12.10 -50.10 17.59
C ILE A 301 13.51 -49.52 17.74
N LEU A 302 14.37 -49.72 16.74
CA LEU A 302 15.70 -49.10 16.72
C LEU A 302 15.49 -47.60 16.52
N PRO A 303 16.05 -46.73 17.38
CA PRO A 303 15.91 -45.28 17.27
C PRO A 303 16.25 -44.76 15.87
N ARG A 304 17.18 -45.41 15.16
CA ARG A 304 17.54 -45.09 13.77
C ARG A 304 16.40 -45.23 12.78
N ASN A 305 15.53 -46.23 12.90
CA ASN A 305 14.43 -46.44 11.96
C ASN A 305 13.28 -45.45 12.22
N LEU A 306 13.06 -45.12 13.49
CA LEU A 306 12.09 -44.11 13.90
C LEU A 306 12.58 -42.70 13.50
N LEU A 307 13.88 -42.41 13.68
CA LEU A 307 14.51 -41.16 13.24
C LEU A 307 14.68 -41.07 11.71
N SER A 308 14.83 -42.17 10.97
CA SER A 308 14.86 -42.12 9.51
C SER A 308 13.48 -41.81 8.93
N ASP A 309 12.42 -42.41 9.49
CA ASP A 309 11.05 -42.15 9.05
C ASP A 309 10.54 -40.78 9.51
N LEU A 310 10.89 -40.33 10.73
CA LEU A 310 10.62 -38.96 11.19
C LEU A 310 11.54 -37.92 10.54
N GLY A 311 12.77 -38.28 10.18
CA GLY A 311 13.73 -37.39 9.53
C GLY A 311 13.27 -36.95 8.14
N VAL A 312 12.55 -37.81 7.42
CA VAL A 312 11.89 -37.45 6.15
C VAL A 312 10.73 -36.45 6.37
N VAL A 313 10.16 -36.39 7.57
CA VAL A 313 9.12 -35.42 7.95
C VAL A 313 9.74 -34.11 8.42
N ALA A 314 10.89 -34.14 9.11
CA ALA A 314 11.59 -32.96 9.62
C ALA A 314 12.49 -32.25 8.59
N MET A 315 12.85 -32.91 7.49
CA MET A 315 13.73 -32.37 6.43
C MET A 315 12.98 -31.79 5.23
N ARG A 316 11.65 -31.65 5.33
CA ARG A 316 10.82 -30.99 4.32
C ARG A 316 10.41 -29.61 4.83
N ASP A 317 11.40 -28.74 4.88
CA ASP A 317 11.23 -27.29 4.68
C ASP A 317 11.36 -27.00 3.17
#